data_AF-A0A354UAL7-F1
#
_entry.id   AF-A0A354UAL7-F1
#
_cell.length_a   1.000
_cell.length_b   1.000
_cell.length_c   1.000
_cell.angle_alpha   90.00
_cell.angle_beta   90.00
_cell.angle_gamma   90.00
#
_symmetry.space_group_name_H-M   'P 1'
#
loop_
_entity.id
_entity.type
_entity.pdbx_description
1 polymer ?
#
loop_
_entity_poly.entity_id
_entity_poly.type
_entity_poly.pdbx_seq_one_letter_code
_entity_poly.pdbx_strand_id
1 'polypeptide(L)'
;MKHKKLIAGAAILFAFAAGVFCWNGMSPTRVGMVNYPDYMLAAQLDQEIGRFIDVEPVKWNDKTDPAVLKRYDVLYFFGMGLQFNERQQAAIDELVRRKKPLYITASTRAETKLDTLPPEQSKQVQAYMSGGGKANFKRLMDYTRRVIDGKFLFAEKVLPPKKLPRSAFFHPKKDEETELATYAQYLAFYKKLDRYNPENPTVCIFSGNGGGDLETLVDALERKGLNVVGISG
;
A
#
# COMPACT_ATOMS: atom_id res chain seq x y z
N MET A 1 -1.43 47.81 33.57
CA MET A 1 -2.54 46.84 33.36
C MET A 1 -2.75 46.45 31.88
N LYS A 2 -2.73 47.38 30.91
CA LYS A 2 -2.91 47.06 29.47
C LYS A 2 -1.87 46.09 28.90
N HIS A 3 -0.58 46.24 29.22
CA HIS A 3 0.47 45.30 28.79
C HIS A 3 0.29 43.87 29.31
N LYS A 4 -0.14 43.68 30.57
CA LYS A 4 -0.40 42.34 31.12
C LYS A 4 -1.58 41.64 30.41
N LYS A 5 -2.62 42.38 30.03
CA LYS A 5 -3.75 41.85 29.23
C LYS A 5 -3.33 41.52 27.78
N LEU A 6 -2.42 42.30 27.19
CA LEU A 6 -1.88 42.04 25.85
C LEU A 6 -1.00 40.79 25.81
N ILE A 7 -0.12 40.63 26.80
CA ILE A 7 0.75 39.45 26.95
C ILE A 7 -0.10 38.20 27.22
N ALA A 8 -1.12 38.29 28.07
CA ALA A 8 -2.04 37.18 28.32
C ALA A 8 -2.83 36.79 27.06
N GLY A 9 -3.32 37.77 26.29
CA GLY A 9 -3.99 37.53 25.01
C GLY A 9 -3.09 36.85 23.97
N ALA A 10 -1.84 37.31 23.84
CA ALA A 10 -0.86 36.70 22.94
C ALA A 10 -0.50 35.26 23.36
N ALA A 11 -0.37 35.00 24.66
CA ALA A 11 -0.09 33.66 25.19
C ALA A 11 -1.23 32.67 24.90
N ILE A 12 -2.50 33.10 25.05
CA ILE A 12 -3.67 32.28 24.70
C ILE A 12 -3.71 31.96 23.21
N LEU A 13 -3.43 32.96 22.36
CA LEU A 13 -3.43 32.76 20.91
C LEU A 13 -2.30 31.82 20.46
N PHE A 14 -1.13 31.93 21.08
CA PHE A 14 -0.02 31.00 20.86
C PHE A 14 -0.34 29.58 21.33
N ALA A 15 -0.94 29.43 22.52
CA ALA A 15 -1.37 28.13 23.04
C ALA A 15 -2.44 27.48 22.14
N PHE A 16 -3.37 28.27 21.61
CA PHE A 16 -4.37 27.79 20.66
C PHE A 16 -3.74 27.36 19.33
N ALA A 17 -2.85 28.17 18.76
CA ALA A 17 -2.13 27.83 17.54
C ALA A 17 -1.27 26.56 17.70
N ALA A 18 -0.54 26.45 18.83
CA ALA A 18 0.22 25.25 19.17
C ALA A 18 -0.69 24.04 19.36
N GLY A 19 -1.84 24.20 20.01
CA GLY A 19 -2.84 23.15 20.18
C GLY A 19 -3.38 22.63 18.85
N VAL A 20 -3.74 23.52 17.92
CA VAL A 20 -4.20 23.16 16.57
C VAL A 20 -3.08 22.50 15.76
N PHE A 21 -1.86 23.03 15.84
CA PHE A 21 -0.70 22.46 15.15
C PHE A 21 -0.38 21.04 15.63
N CYS A 22 -0.34 20.84 16.95
CA CYS A 22 -0.16 19.54 17.55
C CYS A 22 -1.31 18.60 17.19
N TRP A 23 -2.56 19.04 17.29
CA TRP A 23 -3.73 18.22 16.92
C TRP A 23 -3.66 17.74 15.47
N ASN A 24 -3.38 18.65 14.54
CA ASN A 24 -3.27 18.31 13.12
C ASN A 24 -2.14 17.31 12.86
N GLY A 25 -0.99 17.46 13.54
CA GLY A 25 0.13 16.52 13.44
C GLY A 25 -0.14 15.17 14.12
N MET A 26 -0.90 15.13 15.22
CA MET A 26 -1.19 13.92 16.00
C MET A 26 -2.34 13.10 15.44
N SER A 27 -3.21 13.69 14.61
CA SER A 27 -4.31 12.96 13.99
C SER A 27 -3.81 11.80 13.10
N PRO A 28 -4.52 10.66 13.05
CA PRO A 28 -4.20 9.59 12.10
C PRO A 28 -4.29 10.09 10.65
N THR A 29 -3.42 9.58 9.79
CA THR A 29 -3.50 9.76 8.33
C THR A 29 -4.43 8.71 7.78
N ARG A 30 -5.55 9.12 7.19
CA ARG A 30 -6.51 8.20 6.56
C ARG A 30 -6.18 8.04 5.08
N VAL A 31 -5.90 6.83 4.64
CA VAL A 31 -5.51 6.51 3.27
C VAL A 31 -6.59 5.64 2.63
N GLY A 32 -7.18 6.13 1.54
CA GLY A 32 -8.15 5.37 0.76
C GLY A 32 -7.48 4.67 -0.41
N MET A 33 -7.51 3.33 -0.43
CA MET A 33 -7.06 2.52 -1.57
C MET A 33 -8.25 2.20 -2.47
N VAL A 34 -8.51 3.05 -3.46
CA VAL A 34 -9.72 3.05 -4.28
C VAL A 34 -9.56 2.14 -5.50
N ASN A 35 -10.55 1.27 -5.73
CA ASN A 35 -10.61 0.36 -6.89
C ASN A 35 -9.48 -0.69 -6.94
N TYR A 36 -8.72 -0.89 -5.85
CA TYR A 36 -7.71 -1.93 -5.81
C TYR A 36 -8.34 -3.32 -5.69
N PRO A 37 -7.86 -4.34 -6.43
CA PRO A 37 -8.31 -5.71 -6.23
C PRO A 37 -7.98 -6.22 -4.82
N ASP A 38 -8.94 -6.91 -4.18
CA ASP A 38 -8.81 -7.37 -2.79
C ASP A 38 -7.55 -8.24 -2.58
N TYR A 39 -7.22 -9.11 -3.54
CA TYR A 39 -6.03 -9.96 -3.46
C TYR A 39 -4.71 -9.18 -3.46
N MET A 40 -4.67 -7.97 -4.07
CA MET A 40 -3.49 -7.12 -4.05
C MET A 40 -3.32 -6.44 -2.70
N LEU A 41 -4.41 -6.01 -2.05
CA LEU A 41 -4.35 -5.29 -0.78
C LEU A 41 -4.27 -6.19 0.43
N ALA A 42 -5.00 -7.31 0.45
CA ALA A 42 -5.06 -8.19 1.61
C ALA A 42 -3.66 -8.62 2.06
N ALA A 43 -2.82 -9.05 1.11
CA ALA A 43 -1.44 -9.41 1.38
C ALA A 43 -0.59 -8.23 1.88
N GLN A 44 -0.91 -6.99 1.52
CA GLN A 44 -0.15 -5.82 1.95
C GLN A 44 -0.63 -5.27 3.30
N LEU A 45 -1.89 -5.47 3.64
CA LEU A 45 -2.51 -5.06 4.91
C LEU A 45 -2.29 -6.09 6.03
N ASP A 46 -1.92 -7.32 5.70
CA ASP A 46 -1.53 -8.37 6.64
C ASP A 46 -0.11 -8.11 7.24
N GLN A 47 0.07 -6.96 7.87
CA GLN A 47 1.25 -6.54 8.60
C GLN A 47 0.90 -5.36 9.52
N GLU A 48 1.76 -5.03 10.48
CA GLU A 48 1.59 -3.81 11.26
C GLU A 48 1.91 -2.58 10.39
N ILE A 49 0.89 -1.79 10.12
CA ILE A 49 1.01 -0.45 9.53
C ILE A 49 0.91 0.54 10.69
N GLY A 50 1.89 1.43 10.82
CA GLY A 50 2.11 2.22 12.03
C GLY A 50 0.84 2.84 12.61
N ARG A 51 0.76 2.89 13.94
CA ARG A 51 -0.45 3.24 14.74
C ARG A 51 -1.23 4.49 14.33
N PHE A 52 -0.60 5.45 13.65
CA PHE A 52 -1.21 6.71 13.23
C PHE A 52 -1.53 6.74 11.73
N ILE A 53 -1.64 5.57 11.10
CA ILE A 53 -2.00 5.42 9.69
C ILE A 53 -3.14 4.43 9.62
N ASP A 54 -4.21 4.83 8.96
CA ASP A 54 -5.39 4.01 8.74
C ASP A 54 -5.55 3.83 7.24
N VAL A 55 -5.48 2.58 6.77
CA VAL A 55 -5.49 2.26 5.34
C VAL A 55 -6.70 1.40 5.06
N GLU A 56 -7.63 1.92 4.27
CA GLU A 56 -8.89 1.25 3.99
C GLU A 56 -9.04 0.97 2.48
N PRO A 57 -9.43 -0.26 2.10
CA PRO A 57 -9.88 -0.53 0.74
C PRO A 57 -11.22 0.16 0.50
N VAL A 58 -11.32 0.92 -0.59
CA VAL A 58 -12.57 1.56 -1.03
C VAL A 58 -13.05 0.86 -2.28
N LYS A 59 -14.12 0.06 -2.14
CA LYS A 59 -14.81 -0.53 -3.29
C LYS A 59 -15.37 0.59 -4.16
N TRP A 60 -15.06 0.54 -5.45
CA TRP A 60 -15.45 1.56 -6.40
C TRP A 60 -16.32 0.96 -7.51
N ASN A 61 -17.53 1.47 -7.65
CA ASN A 61 -18.50 1.10 -8.68
C ASN A 61 -19.56 2.22 -8.81
N ASP A 62 -20.49 2.08 -9.76
CA ASP A 62 -21.53 3.10 -10.02
C ASP A 62 -22.43 3.43 -8.82
N LYS A 63 -22.54 2.54 -7.84
CA LYS A 63 -23.36 2.72 -6.62
C LYS A 63 -22.58 3.36 -5.47
N THR A 64 -21.27 3.51 -5.63
CA THR A 64 -20.39 4.06 -4.58
C THR A 64 -20.65 5.56 -4.46
N ASP A 65 -21.07 5.99 -3.27
CA ASP A 65 -21.24 7.42 -2.98
C ASP A 65 -19.87 8.11 -2.95
N PRO A 66 -19.59 9.06 -3.87
CA PRO A 66 -18.30 9.73 -3.92
C PRO A 66 -18.00 10.58 -2.67
N ALA A 67 -18.99 10.88 -1.82
CA ALA A 67 -18.77 11.54 -0.54
C ALA A 67 -17.80 10.75 0.37
N VAL A 68 -17.69 9.43 0.19
CA VAL A 68 -16.75 8.58 0.93
C VAL A 68 -15.31 9.06 0.76
N LEU A 69 -14.93 9.58 -0.42
CA LEU A 69 -13.58 10.02 -0.71
C LEU A 69 -13.13 11.20 0.18
N LYS A 70 -14.08 12.01 0.66
CA LYS A 70 -13.79 13.18 1.51
C LYS A 70 -13.29 12.80 2.90
N ARG A 71 -13.47 11.53 3.31
CA ARG A 71 -13.07 11.01 4.63
C ARG A 71 -11.58 10.69 4.73
N TYR A 72 -10.90 10.58 3.60
CA TYR A 72 -9.49 10.21 3.52
C TYR A 72 -8.63 11.47 3.38
N ASP A 73 -7.43 11.45 3.96
CA ASP A 73 -6.41 12.47 3.81
C ASP A 73 -5.67 12.34 2.47
N VAL A 74 -5.38 11.09 2.07
CA VAL A 74 -4.69 10.73 0.82
C VAL A 74 -5.46 9.63 0.11
N LEU A 75 -5.51 9.70 -1.22
CA LEU A 75 -6.19 8.72 -2.07
C LEU A 75 -5.19 8.08 -3.06
N TYR A 76 -5.21 6.76 -3.13
CA TYR A 76 -4.56 5.99 -4.18
C TYR A 76 -5.62 5.32 -5.03
N PHE A 77 -5.61 5.55 -6.33
CA PHE A 77 -6.53 4.91 -7.27
C PHE A 77 -5.82 3.82 -8.07
N PHE A 78 -6.46 2.68 -8.20
CA PHE A 78 -6.11 1.69 -9.20
C PHE A 78 -6.85 2.01 -10.51
N GLY A 79 -6.10 2.42 -11.53
CA GLY A 79 -6.65 2.94 -12.79
C GLY A 79 -7.30 1.88 -13.67
N MET A 80 -6.76 0.66 -13.68
CA MET A 80 -7.30 -0.39 -14.54
C MET A 80 -8.77 -0.70 -14.19
N GLY A 81 -9.66 -0.52 -15.18
CA GLY A 81 -11.11 -0.70 -15.00
C GLY A 81 -11.81 0.44 -14.26
N LEU A 82 -11.12 1.55 -13.99
CA LEU A 82 -11.68 2.69 -13.29
C LEU A 82 -12.66 3.43 -14.20
N GLN A 83 -13.90 3.54 -13.74
CA GLN A 83 -14.96 4.28 -14.42
C GLN A 83 -15.63 5.24 -13.44
N PHE A 84 -16.15 6.34 -13.98
CA PHE A 84 -16.85 7.36 -13.22
C PHE A 84 -18.19 7.66 -13.87
N ASN A 85 -19.25 7.66 -13.07
CA ASN A 85 -20.48 8.35 -13.44
C ASN A 85 -20.35 9.87 -13.23
N GLU A 86 -21.32 10.64 -13.70
CA GLU A 86 -21.29 12.10 -13.64
C GLU A 86 -21.10 12.66 -12.21
N ARG A 87 -21.75 12.04 -11.21
CA ARG A 87 -21.64 12.47 -9.80
C ARG A 87 -20.25 12.21 -9.25
N GLN A 88 -19.69 11.05 -9.58
CA GLN A 88 -18.33 10.67 -9.19
C GLN A 88 -17.30 11.58 -9.87
N GLN A 89 -17.45 11.84 -11.15
CA GLN A 89 -16.56 12.75 -11.90
C GLN A 89 -16.56 14.15 -11.26
N ALA A 90 -17.72 14.72 -10.97
CA ALA A 90 -17.82 16.03 -10.33
C ALA A 90 -17.14 16.08 -8.96
N ALA A 91 -17.24 15.01 -8.16
CA ALA A 91 -16.58 14.92 -6.88
C ALA A 91 -15.05 14.80 -7.02
N ILE A 92 -14.58 14.01 -7.98
CA ILE A 92 -13.15 13.89 -8.29
C ILE A 92 -12.59 15.23 -8.76
N ASP A 93 -13.28 15.93 -9.66
CA ASP A 93 -12.88 17.26 -10.13
C ASP A 93 -12.81 18.27 -8.97
N GLU A 94 -13.74 18.18 -8.00
CA GLU A 94 -13.68 18.99 -6.78
C GLU A 94 -12.41 18.70 -5.95
N LEU A 95 -12.05 17.43 -5.78
CA LEU A 95 -10.85 17.01 -5.05
C LEU A 95 -9.57 17.49 -5.75
N VAL A 96 -9.49 17.34 -7.07
CA VAL A 96 -8.39 17.81 -7.90
C VAL A 96 -8.24 19.33 -7.80
N ARG A 97 -9.35 20.07 -7.92
CA ARG A 97 -9.36 21.53 -7.75
C ARG A 97 -8.87 21.98 -6.37
N ARG A 98 -9.19 21.22 -5.33
CA ARG A 98 -8.72 21.45 -3.96
C ARG A 98 -7.28 20.98 -3.71
N LYS A 99 -6.63 20.38 -4.71
CA LYS A 99 -5.30 19.78 -4.60
C LYS A 99 -5.24 18.73 -3.48
N LYS A 100 -6.33 17.98 -3.31
CA LYS A 100 -6.35 16.84 -2.39
C LYS A 100 -5.31 15.81 -2.87
N PRO A 101 -4.40 15.31 -2.01
CA PRO A 101 -3.41 14.33 -2.45
C PRO A 101 -4.06 13.06 -3.02
N LEU A 102 -3.88 12.88 -4.32
CA LEU A 102 -4.44 11.80 -5.11
C LEU A 102 -3.36 11.33 -6.07
N TYR A 103 -3.07 10.03 -6.05
CA TYR A 103 -2.20 9.37 -7.02
C TYR A 103 -2.94 8.22 -7.71
N ILE A 104 -2.66 8.02 -8.99
CA ILE A 104 -3.23 6.91 -9.76
C ILE A 104 -2.13 5.94 -10.22
N THR A 105 -2.30 4.66 -9.89
CA THR A 105 -1.46 3.57 -10.38
C THR A 105 -2.14 2.88 -11.56
N ALA A 106 -1.36 2.15 -12.37
CA ALA A 106 -1.87 1.33 -13.49
C ALA A 106 -2.82 2.09 -14.45
N SER A 107 -2.54 3.38 -14.67
CA SER A 107 -3.35 4.27 -15.51
C SER A 107 -3.20 3.96 -17.00
N THR A 108 -4.34 3.84 -17.70
CA THR A 108 -4.38 4.01 -19.15
C THR A 108 -4.55 5.50 -19.44
N ARG A 109 -3.81 6.06 -20.43
CA ARG A 109 -3.48 7.50 -20.60
C ARG A 109 -4.57 8.57 -20.34
N ALA A 110 -5.86 8.25 -20.34
CA ALA A 110 -6.95 9.17 -19.98
C ALA A 110 -7.03 9.47 -18.47
N GLU A 111 -6.68 8.50 -17.63
CA GLU A 111 -6.82 8.55 -16.17
C GLU A 111 -5.68 9.30 -15.47
N THR A 112 -4.54 9.50 -16.15
CA THR A 112 -3.36 10.21 -15.60
C THR A 112 -3.66 11.66 -15.23
N LYS A 113 -4.80 12.21 -15.67
CA LYS A 113 -5.26 13.56 -15.33
C LYS A 113 -5.69 13.72 -13.86
N LEU A 114 -5.83 12.62 -13.11
CA LEU A 114 -6.25 12.65 -11.71
C LEU A 114 -5.11 12.86 -10.73
N ASP A 115 -3.86 12.58 -11.13
CA ASP A 115 -2.71 12.74 -10.24
C ASP A 115 -2.52 14.22 -9.87
N THR A 116 -2.56 14.48 -8.57
CA THR A 116 -2.39 15.83 -8.00
C THR A 116 -1.05 15.97 -7.30
N LEU A 117 -0.29 14.89 -7.16
CA LEU A 117 0.99 14.92 -6.50
C LEU A 117 2.03 15.64 -7.38
N PRO A 118 2.98 16.36 -6.77
CA PRO A 118 4.15 16.85 -7.49
C PRO A 118 4.92 15.69 -8.17
N PRO A 119 5.53 15.90 -9.34
CA PRO A 119 6.20 14.84 -10.09
C PRO A 119 7.22 14.00 -9.29
N GLU A 120 7.98 14.64 -8.40
CA GLU A 120 8.94 13.95 -7.52
C GLU A 120 8.25 13.02 -6.52
N GLN A 121 7.09 13.43 -5.98
CA GLN A 121 6.30 12.59 -5.09
C GLN A 121 5.64 11.45 -5.85
N SER A 122 5.07 11.70 -7.04
CA SER A 122 4.52 10.67 -7.91
C SER A 122 5.57 9.61 -8.27
N LYS A 123 6.78 10.04 -8.61
CA LYS A 123 7.92 9.14 -8.91
C LYS A 123 8.30 8.31 -7.69
N GLN A 124 8.34 8.90 -6.51
CA GLN A 124 8.68 8.20 -5.27
C GLN A 124 7.60 7.17 -4.90
N VAL A 125 6.31 7.53 -5.00
CA VAL A 125 5.19 6.59 -4.82
C VAL A 125 5.30 5.43 -5.80
N GLN A 126 5.53 5.73 -7.09
CA GLN A 126 5.73 4.72 -8.12
C GLN A 126 6.89 3.77 -7.79
N ALA A 127 7.98 4.29 -7.22
CA ALA A 127 9.14 3.47 -6.86
C ALA A 127 8.83 2.49 -5.72
N TYR A 128 8.04 2.89 -4.71
CA TYR A 128 7.57 1.94 -3.69
C TYR A 128 6.60 0.89 -4.27
N MET A 129 5.61 1.34 -5.06
CA MET A 129 4.62 0.44 -5.64
C MET A 129 5.24 -0.57 -6.61
N SER A 130 6.18 -0.14 -7.46
CA SER A 130 6.88 -1.02 -8.40
C SER A 130 7.92 -1.93 -7.74
N GLY A 131 8.47 -1.53 -6.60
CA GLY A 131 9.32 -2.39 -5.78
C GLY A 131 8.56 -3.58 -5.17
N GLY A 132 7.24 -3.43 -4.95
CA GLY A 132 6.36 -4.48 -4.44
C GLY A 132 6.70 -4.96 -3.03
N GLY A 133 5.90 -5.90 -2.51
CA GLY A 133 6.12 -6.53 -1.21
C GLY A 133 5.75 -5.68 0.01
N LYS A 134 5.59 -6.38 1.15
CA LYS A 134 5.07 -5.82 2.40
C LYS A 134 5.95 -4.68 2.90
N ALA A 135 7.28 -4.82 2.84
CA ALA A 135 8.19 -3.77 3.30
C ALA A 135 8.09 -2.46 2.50
N ASN A 136 7.93 -2.52 1.17
CA ASN A 136 7.77 -1.30 0.37
C ASN A 136 6.41 -0.66 0.57
N PHE A 137 5.35 -1.46 0.76
CA PHE A 137 4.04 -0.94 1.10
C PHE A 137 4.05 -0.19 2.43
N LYS A 138 4.69 -0.76 3.47
CA LYS A 138 4.85 -0.06 4.75
C LYS A 138 5.64 1.25 4.58
N ARG A 139 6.77 1.22 3.85
CA ARG A 139 7.57 2.43 3.58
C ARG A 139 6.81 3.47 2.77
N LEU A 140 5.92 3.05 1.87
CA LEU A 140 4.99 3.94 1.18
C LEU A 140 4.08 4.61 2.20
N MET A 141 3.46 3.87 3.13
CA MET A 141 2.57 4.45 4.16
C MET A 141 3.31 5.46 5.05
N ASP A 142 4.53 5.12 5.49
CA ASP A 142 5.38 6.03 6.27
C ASP A 142 5.71 7.32 5.46
N TYR A 143 5.99 7.19 4.16
CA TYR A 143 6.16 8.31 3.24
C TYR A 143 4.87 9.11 3.04
N THR A 144 3.73 8.44 2.92
CA THR A 144 2.41 9.05 2.75
C THR A 144 2.11 9.97 3.92
N ARG A 145 2.21 9.47 5.15
CA ARG A 145 1.97 10.29 6.35
C ARG A 145 2.92 11.47 6.43
N ARG A 146 4.22 11.23 6.26
CA ARG A 146 5.24 12.24 6.53
C ARG A 146 5.40 13.30 5.44
N VAL A 147 5.27 12.91 4.18
CA VAL A 147 5.60 13.76 3.02
C VAL A 147 4.38 14.17 2.22
N ILE A 148 3.44 13.24 2.00
CA ILE A 148 2.25 13.52 1.18
C ILE A 148 1.18 14.25 2.02
N ASP A 149 0.85 13.72 3.18
CA ASP A 149 -0.07 14.32 4.16
C ASP A 149 0.62 15.40 5.02
N GLY A 150 1.94 15.30 5.20
CA GLY A 150 2.76 16.29 5.91
C GLY A 150 2.69 16.20 7.45
N LYS A 151 2.03 15.17 7.99
CA LYS A 151 1.96 14.93 9.44
C LYS A 151 3.26 14.28 9.91
N PHE A 152 4.06 15.02 10.66
CA PHE A 152 5.39 14.58 11.10
C PHE A 152 5.42 14.01 12.53
N LEU A 153 4.44 14.34 13.38
CA LEU A 153 4.35 13.78 14.73
C LEU A 153 3.98 12.30 14.65
N PHE A 154 4.71 11.46 15.39
CA PHE A 154 4.58 9.99 15.36
C PHE A 154 4.73 9.38 13.96
N ALA A 155 5.32 10.12 13.03
CA ALA A 155 5.65 9.60 11.72
C ALA A 155 7.03 8.95 11.77
N GLU A 156 7.09 7.72 11.28
CA GLU A 156 8.35 7.01 11.11
C GLU A 156 9.31 7.77 10.17
N LYS A 157 10.58 7.35 10.19
CA LYS A 157 11.55 7.87 9.23
C LYS A 157 11.20 7.35 7.83
N VAL A 158 11.19 8.25 6.85
CA VAL A 158 11.09 7.84 5.44
C VAL A 158 12.35 7.07 5.05
N LEU A 159 12.17 5.81 4.64
CA LEU A 159 13.22 4.96 4.10
C LEU A 159 12.99 4.75 2.61
N PRO A 160 14.04 4.75 1.76
CA PRO A 160 13.88 4.53 0.33
C PRO A 160 13.28 3.14 0.02
N PRO A 161 12.75 2.91 -1.20
CA PRO A 161 12.26 1.59 -1.59
C PRO A 161 13.33 0.51 -1.38
N LYS A 162 12.93 -0.59 -0.74
CA LYS A 162 13.72 -1.80 -0.59
C LYS A 162 13.77 -2.52 -1.94
N LYS A 163 14.97 -2.85 -2.39
CA LYS A 163 15.16 -3.73 -3.55
C LYS A 163 14.86 -5.15 -3.11
N LEU A 164 13.77 -5.72 -3.61
CA LEU A 164 13.44 -7.13 -3.39
C LEU A 164 14.04 -7.98 -4.50
N PRO A 165 14.53 -9.19 -4.20
CA PRO A 165 15.07 -10.09 -5.20
C PRO A 165 13.98 -10.54 -6.17
N ARG A 166 14.31 -10.57 -7.47
CA ARG A 166 13.42 -11.16 -8.47
C ARG A 166 13.59 -12.66 -8.45
N SER A 167 12.52 -13.38 -8.14
CA SER A 167 12.50 -14.85 -8.13
C SER A 167 11.66 -15.34 -9.30
N ALA A 168 12.15 -16.36 -10.01
CA ALA A 168 11.35 -17.09 -10.99
C ALA A 168 10.45 -18.13 -10.29
N PHE A 169 10.90 -18.62 -9.13
CA PHE A 169 10.20 -19.61 -8.32
C PHE A 169 9.59 -18.99 -7.06
N PHE A 170 8.54 -19.61 -6.54
CA PHE A 170 7.91 -19.24 -5.28
C PHE A 170 7.50 -20.45 -4.45
N HIS A 171 7.47 -20.26 -3.15
CA HIS A 171 6.85 -21.17 -2.19
C HIS A 171 6.10 -20.31 -1.16
N PRO A 172 4.87 -20.64 -0.74
CA PRO A 172 4.09 -19.79 0.18
C PRO A 172 4.80 -19.49 1.51
N LYS A 173 5.62 -20.44 1.98
CA LYS A 173 6.44 -20.28 3.19
C LYS A 173 7.72 -19.45 3.01
N LYS A 174 8.01 -18.93 1.82
CA LYS A 174 9.19 -18.08 1.62
C LYS A 174 8.94 -16.68 2.18
N ASP A 175 9.97 -16.06 2.75
CA ASP A 175 9.93 -14.63 3.03
C ASP A 175 10.22 -13.80 1.76
N GLU A 176 9.96 -12.49 1.83
CA GLU A 176 10.15 -11.56 0.71
C GLU A 176 11.64 -11.34 0.35
N GLU A 177 12.58 -11.69 1.24
CA GLU A 177 14.03 -11.53 1.02
C GLU A 177 14.67 -12.78 0.40
N THR A 178 13.96 -13.91 0.43
CA THR A 178 14.44 -15.18 -0.10
C THR A 178 14.40 -15.16 -1.62
N GLU A 179 15.59 -15.17 -2.21
CA GLU A 179 15.80 -15.28 -3.65
C GLU A 179 15.71 -16.73 -4.12
N LEU A 180 14.70 -17.01 -4.93
CA LEU A 180 14.51 -18.29 -5.62
C LEU A 180 14.55 -18.05 -7.14
N ALA A 181 15.68 -17.54 -7.64
CA ALA A 181 15.87 -17.23 -9.06
C ALA A 181 16.08 -18.50 -9.91
N THR A 182 16.64 -19.55 -9.33
CA THR A 182 16.92 -20.83 -9.99
C THR A 182 16.22 -22.00 -9.30
N TYR A 183 16.01 -23.10 -10.04
CA TYR A 183 15.46 -24.32 -9.47
C TYR A 183 16.36 -24.92 -8.39
N ALA A 184 17.69 -24.77 -8.50
CA ALA A 184 18.63 -25.22 -7.48
C ALA A 184 18.45 -24.46 -6.15
N GLN A 185 18.28 -23.14 -6.21
CA GLN A 185 17.96 -22.33 -5.03
C GLN A 185 16.61 -22.72 -4.43
N TYR A 186 15.60 -22.94 -5.28
CA TYR A 186 14.28 -23.44 -4.87
C TYR A 186 14.40 -24.75 -4.10
N LEU A 187 15.06 -25.75 -4.68
CA LEU A 187 15.21 -27.06 -4.08
C LEU A 187 15.99 -27.01 -2.76
N ALA A 188 17.03 -26.19 -2.70
CA ALA A 188 17.80 -25.99 -1.47
C ALA A 188 16.94 -25.36 -0.36
N PHE A 189 16.13 -24.35 -0.70
CA PHE A 189 15.14 -23.77 0.21
C PHE A 189 14.11 -24.82 0.66
N TYR A 190 13.58 -25.60 -0.28
CA TYR A 190 12.54 -26.57 0.00
C TYR A 190 13.00 -27.70 0.92
N LYS A 191 14.25 -28.16 0.74
CA LYS A 191 14.90 -29.10 1.65
C LYS A 191 15.08 -28.54 3.06
N LYS A 192 15.37 -27.24 3.20
CA LYS A 192 15.47 -26.58 4.52
C LYS A 192 14.14 -26.51 5.26
N LEU A 193 13.01 -26.59 4.54
CA LEU A 193 11.68 -26.66 5.16
C LEU A 193 11.36 -28.06 5.72
N ASP A 194 12.20 -29.07 5.45
CA ASP A 194 11.95 -30.48 5.83
C ASP A 194 10.64 -31.05 5.27
N ARG A 195 10.23 -30.56 4.09
CA ARG A 195 9.01 -31.00 3.37
C ARG A 195 9.29 -31.69 2.05
N TYR A 196 10.50 -31.54 1.51
CA TYR A 196 10.91 -32.17 0.27
C TYR A 196 11.30 -33.64 0.50
N ASN A 197 10.77 -34.54 -0.32
CA ASN A 197 11.19 -35.94 -0.34
C ASN A 197 11.53 -36.35 -1.78
N PRO A 198 12.77 -36.82 -2.08
CA PRO A 198 13.16 -37.19 -3.44
C PRO A 198 12.33 -38.32 -4.07
N GLU A 199 11.69 -39.17 -3.25
CA GLU A 199 10.84 -40.27 -3.73
C GLU A 199 9.43 -39.81 -4.14
N ASN A 200 9.02 -38.61 -3.72
CA ASN A 200 7.69 -38.09 -4.02
C ASN A 200 7.62 -37.53 -5.46
N PRO A 201 6.50 -37.75 -6.18
CA PRO A 201 6.28 -37.10 -7.45
C PRO A 201 6.17 -35.58 -7.27
N THR A 202 6.59 -34.83 -8.29
CA THR A 202 6.65 -33.37 -8.25
C THR A 202 5.56 -32.74 -9.12
N VAL A 203 4.83 -31.78 -8.55
CA VAL A 203 3.81 -30.99 -9.24
C VAL A 203 4.28 -29.55 -9.39
N CYS A 204 4.19 -29.02 -10.60
CA CYS A 204 4.44 -27.61 -10.88
C CYS A 204 3.14 -26.81 -10.78
N ILE A 205 3.16 -25.73 -10.01
CA ILE A 205 2.10 -24.72 -9.98
C ILE A 205 2.61 -23.50 -10.73
N PHE A 206 2.02 -23.23 -11.88
CA PHE A 206 2.23 -21.99 -12.60
C PHE A 206 1.18 -20.97 -12.14
N SER A 207 1.64 -19.91 -11.47
CA SER A 207 0.77 -18.82 -11.02
C SER A 207 1.16 -17.53 -11.73
N GLY A 208 0.18 -16.76 -12.17
CA GLY A 208 0.39 -15.42 -12.72
C GLY A 208 0.71 -14.42 -11.59
N ASN A 209 -0.15 -13.42 -11.44
CA ASN A 209 -0.01 -12.37 -10.41
C ASN A 209 -0.23 -12.82 -8.95
N GLY A 210 -0.05 -14.11 -8.61
CA GLY A 210 -0.13 -14.60 -7.23
C GLY A 210 -1.53 -14.57 -6.61
N GLY A 211 -2.59 -14.65 -7.42
CA GLY A 211 -3.97 -14.71 -6.94
C GLY A 211 -4.36 -16.09 -6.40
N GLY A 212 -5.31 -16.11 -5.46
CA GLY A 212 -5.87 -17.32 -4.85
C GLY A 212 -5.16 -17.77 -3.57
N ASP A 213 -5.74 -18.76 -2.88
CA ASP A 213 -5.17 -19.34 -1.66
C ASP A 213 -4.11 -20.40 -2.02
N LEU A 214 -2.98 -19.92 -2.54
CA LEU A 214 -1.84 -20.77 -2.94
C LEU A 214 -1.21 -21.48 -1.73
N GLU A 215 -1.31 -20.90 -0.53
CA GLU A 215 -0.83 -21.53 0.68
C GLU A 215 -1.62 -22.82 0.97
N THR A 216 -2.95 -22.74 1.00
CA THR A 216 -3.80 -23.92 1.20
C THR A 216 -3.60 -24.96 0.09
N LEU A 217 -3.46 -24.54 -1.16
CA LEU A 217 -3.22 -25.47 -2.28
C LEU A 217 -1.90 -26.23 -2.11
N VAL A 218 -0.81 -25.50 -1.85
CA VAL A 218 0.53 -26.09 -1.66
C VAL A 218 0.51 -27.03 -0.45
N ASP A 219 -0.03 -26.58 0.68
CA ASP A 219 -0.13 -27.41 1.89
C ASP A 219 -0.95 -28.69 1.66
N ALA A 220 -2.04 -28.62 0.89
CA ALA A 220 -2.86 -29.78 0.58
C ALA A 220 -2.14 -30.80 -0.30
N LEU A 221 -1.37 -30.35 -1.30
CA LEU A 221 -0.58 -31.23 -2.17
C LEU A 221 0.57 -31.88 -1.39
N GLU A 222 1.27 -31.12 -0.55
CA GLU A 222 2.36 -31.64 0.27
C GLU A 222 1.88 -32.68 1.28
N ARG A 223 0.72 -32.44 1.92
CA ARG A 223 0.09 -33.45 2.81
C ARG A 223 -0.28 -34.74 2.08
N LYS A 224 -0.45 -34.71 0.76
CA LYS A 224 -0.70 -35.90 -0.07
C LYS A 224 0.60 -36.58 -0.54
N GLY A 225 1.76 -36.16 -0.05
CA GLY A 225 3.04 -36.75 -0.43
C GLY A 225 3.50 -36.31 -1.82
N LEU A 226 3.17 -35.08 -2.23
CA LEU A 226 3.67 -34.49 -3.47
C LEU A 226 4.70 -33.42 -3.13
N ASN A 227 5.81 -33.39 -3.88
CA ASN A 227 6.66 -32.20 -3.89
C ASN A 227 5.97 -31.13 -4.74
N VAL A 228 5.95 -29.89 -4.27
CA VAL A 228 5.37 -28.79 -5.04
C VAL A 228 6.48 -27.85 -5.50
N VAL A 229 6.36 -27.33 -6.72
CA VAL A 229 7.26 -26.31 -7.28
C VAL A 229 6.40 -25.17 -7.82
N GLY A 230 6.50 -23.98 -7.22
CA GLY A 230 5.80 -22.79 -7.69
C GLY A 230 6.64 -21.98 -8.67
N ILE A 231 6.05 -21.56 -9.79
CA ILE A 231 6.65 -20.65 -10.78
C ILE A 231 5.74 -19.43 -10.96
N SER A 232 6.31 -18.24 -10.87
CA SER A 232 5.61 -16.97 -11.12
C SER A 232 5.80 -16.53 -12.57
N GLY A 233 4.72 -16.19 -13.27
CA GLY A 233 4.71 -15.77 -14.68
C GLY A 233 3.90 -14.51 -14.95
#